data_AF-A0A256WD28-F1
#
_entry.id   AF-A0A256WD28-F1
#
_cell.length_a   1.000
_cell.length_b   1.000
_cell.length_c   1.000
_cell.angle_alpha   90.00
_cell.angle_beta   90.00
_cell.angle_gamma   90.00
#
_symmetry.space_group_name_H-M   'P 1'
#
loop_
_entity.id
_entity.type
_entity.pdbx_description
1 polymer ?
#
loop_
_entity_poly.entity_id
_entity_poly.type
_entity_poly.pdbx_seq_one_letter_code
_entity_poly.pdbx_strand_id
1 'polypeptide(L)'
;MNMEGSMLLSLLGLGRLNYKVGRYSDAKASYLEAEKLATKLGLLPQLKQTYKELADLNAEEGNYKKSNEYLNSLILIKDSIYNEQRSEQINRLEAQYQLKEKDTQINQQETELDLKDSQLETQKILNTGIGIISVLFLIIVILAWLNLRRRKRINRKLKSQDMAKSRFFTNISHEMRNPLTLIMSPLQKLSEESKNTPLYNDLQLAYTNSKKLLDRVNEILDLSKLESG
;
A
#
# COMPACT_ATOMS: atom_id res chain seq x y z
N MET A 1 45.12 30.83 18.19
CA MET A 1 46.35 30.57 18.97
C MET A 1 46.58 31.79 19.86
N ASN A 2 46.47 31.66 21.18
CA ASN A 2 46.51 32.82 22.09
C ASN A 2 47.90 33.46 22.11
N MET A 3 47.96 34.79 22.32
CA MET A 3 49.20 35.58 22.35
C MET A 3 50.24 34.99 23.34
N GLU A 4 49.79 34.51 24.50
CA GLU A 4 50.62 33.86 25.51
C GLU A 4 51.24 32.53 25.03
N GLY A 5 50.53 31.74 24.20
CA GLY A 5 51.07 30.50 23.63
C GLY A 5 52.14 30.74 22.55
N SER A 6 51.98 31.81 21.77
CA SER A 6 52.99 32.24 20.79
C SER A 6 54.25 32.80 21.47
N MET A 7 54.06 33.54 22.57
CA MET A 7 55.15 34.02 23.43
C MET A 7 55.92 32.85 24.05
N LEU A 8 55.23 31.80 24.54
CA LEU A 8 55.87 30.59 25.06
C LEU A 8 56.78 29.89 24.04
N LEU A 9 56.28 29.69 22.81
CA LEU A 9 57.09 29.09 21.74
C LEU A 9 58.29 29.97 21.37
N SER A 10 58.12 31.30 21.42
CA SER A 10 59.19 32.26 21.17
C SER A 10 60.26 32.22 22.25
N LEU A 11 59.87 32.15 23.53
CA LEU A 11 60.79 32.00 24.68
C LEU A 11 61.58 30.68 24.59
N LEU A 12 60.94 29.57 24.22
CA LEU A 12 61.62 28.30 23.98
C LEU A 12 62.57 28.34 22.76
N GLY A 13 62.22 29.13 21.73
CA GLY A 13 63.09 29.40 20.59
C GLY A 13 64.33 30.21 20.99
N LEU A 14 64.13 31.31 21.70
CA LEU A 14 65.19 32.20 22.21
C LEU A 14 66.13 31.45 23.17
N GLY A 15 65.58 30.64 24.08
CA GLY A 15 66.37 29.82 24.99
C GLY A 15 67.30 28.86 24.24
N ARG A 16 66.79 28.15 23.23
CA ARG A 16 67.59 27.23 22.40
C ARG A 16 68.66 27.93 21.58
N LEU A 17 68.36 29.12 21.05
CA LEU A 17 69.33 29.93 20.32
C LEU A 17 70.45 30.39 21.23
N ASN A 18 70.13 30.96 22.39
CA ASN A 18 71.12 31.41 23.37
C ASN A 18 71.97 30.24 23.89
N TYR A 19 71.36 29.07 24.10
CA TYR A 19 72.06 27.84 24.49
C TYR A 19 73.12 27.44 23.44
N LYS A 20 72.74 27.39 22.16
CA LYS A 20 73.66 27.04 21.06
C LYS A 20 74.79 28.06 20.87
N VAL A 21 74.54 29.32 21.18
CA VAL A 21 75.53 30.42 21.08
C VAL A 21 76.42 30.48 22.33
N GLY A 22 76.23 29.59 23.32
CA GLY A 22 77.03 29.52 24.55
C GLY A 22 76.64 30.55 25.61
N ARG A 23 75.51 31.26 25.43
CA ARG A 23 74.95 32.20 26.40
C ARG A 23 74.03 31.47 27.38
N TYR A 24 74.62 30.65 28.24
CA TYR A 24 73.89 29.76 29.14
C TYR A 24 72.97 30.51 30.13
N SER A 25 73.39 31.68 30.64
CA SER A 25 72.57 32.48 31.55
C SER A 25 71.30 33.04 30.89
N ASP A 26 71.41 33.55 29.66
CA ASP A 26 70.27 34.08 28.91
C ASP A 26 69.32 32.95 28.47
N ALA A 27 69.89 31.78 28.14
CA ALA A 27 69.12 30.57 27.85
C ALA A 27 68.30 30.13 29.08
N LYS A 28 68.94 30.12 30.26
CA LYS A 28 68.31 29.77 31.53
C LYS A 28 67.14 30.68 31.86
N ALA A 29 67.31 32.00 31.72
CA ALA A 29 66.24 32.96 31.96
C ALA A 29 65.04 32.72 31.04
N SER A 30 65.30 32.52 29.75
CA SER A 30 64.27 32.25 28.74
C SER A 30 63.50 30.96 29.03
N TYR A 31 64.21 29.90 29.45
CA TYR A 31 63.59 28.62 29.80
C TYR A 31 62.79 28.66 31.11
N LEU A 32 63.26 29.38 32.13
CA LEU A 32 62.51 29.54 33.39
C LEU A 32 61.23 30.37 33.19
N GLU A 33 61.28 31.38 32.31
CA GLU A 33 60.09 32.14 31.94
C GLU A 33 59.11 31.27 31.13
N ALA A 34 59.62 30.45 30.22
CA ALA A 34 58.82 29.46 29.49
C ALA A 34 58.21 28.40 30.41
N GLU A 35 58.91 27.95 31.45
CA GLU A 35 58.41 27.01 32.45
C GLU A 35 57.21 27.59 33.19
N LYS A 36 57.36 28.81 33.70
CA LYS A 36 56.30 29.54 34.41
C LYS A 36 55.06 29.72 33.53
N LEU A 37 55.26 30.12 32.28
CA LEU A 37 54.17 30.36 31.35
C LEU A 37 53.48 29.07 30.91
N ALA A 38 54.24 28.00 30.60
CA ALA A 38 53.68 26.69 30.25
C ALA A 38 52.89 26.08 31.42
N THR A 39 53.39 26.24 32.65
CA THR A 39 52.71 25.79 33.87
C THR A 39 51.41 26.55 34.11
N LYS A 40 51.44 27.89 34.00
CA LYS A 40 50.25 28.75 34.11
C LYS A 40 49.16 28.36 33.10
N LEU A 41 49.58 28.02 31.88
CA LEU A 41 48.68 27.69 30.78
C LEU A 41 48.27 26.21 30.75
N GLY A 42 48.82 25.36 31.62
CA GLY A 42 48.55 23.92 31.61
C GLY A 42 49.03 23.19 30.36
N LEU A 43 50.01 23.75 29.64
CA LEU A 43 50.47 23.23 28.35
C LEU A 43 51.53 22.13 28.53
N LEU A 44 51.08 20.93 28.86
CA LEU A 44 51.94 19.77 29.14
C LEU A 44 52.98 19.45 28.04
N PRO A 45 52.66 19.49 26.72
CA PRO A 45 53.65 19.21 25.68
C PRO A 45 54.81 20.21 25.66
N GLN A 46 54.52 21.49 25.88
CA GLN A 46 55.51 22.55 25.95
C GLN A 46 56.29 22.47 27.27
N LEU A 47 55.63 22.17 28.39
CA LEU A 47 56.28 21.99 29.68
C LEU A 47 57.25 20.78 29.68
N LYS A 48 56.86 19.67 29.02
CA LYS A 48 57.76 18.53 28.74
C LYS A 48 59.02 18.97 28.01
N GLN A 49 58.87 19.82 26.99
CA GLN A 49 60.00 20.34 26.22
C GLN A 49 60.87 21.24 27.10
N THR A 50 60.28 22.17 27.86
CA THR A 50 61.01 23.07 28.75
C THR A 50 61.82 22.32 29.81
N TYR A 51 61.24 21.29 30.45
CA TYR A 51 61.95 20.48 31.45
C TYR A 51 63.13 19.70 30.87
N LYS A 52 63.00 19.22 29.64
CA LYS A 52 64.13 18.59 28.94
C LYS A 52 65.28 19.59 28.74
N GLU A 53 64.98 20.75 28.19
CA GLU A 53 65.98 21.79 27.89
C GLU A 53 66.63 22.34 29.19
N LEU A 54 65.87 22.48 30.27
CA LEU A 54 66.39 22.86 31.59
C LEU A 54 67.26 21.76 32.21
N ALA A 55 66.90 20.48 32.05
CA ALA A 55 67.72 19.37 32.51
C ALA A 55 69.07 19.32 31.79
N ASP A 56 69.05 19.43 30.46
CA ASP A 56 70.26 19.43 29.62
C ASP A 56 71.17 20.62 29.98
N LEU A 57 70.58 21.82 30.11
CA LEU A 57 71.33 23.02 30.52
C LEU A 57 71.98 22.90 31.90
N ASN A 58 71.26 22.40 32.91
CA ASN A 58 71.83 22.24 34.26
C ASN A 58 72.88 21.12 34.32
N ALA A 59 72.83 20.11 33.43
CA ALA A 59 73.87 19.10 33.33
C ALA A 59 75.17 19.69 32.77
N GLU A 60 75.09 20.49 31.71
CA GLU A 60 76.25 21.21 31.14
C GLU A 60 76.87 22.22 32.13
N GLU A 61 76.04 22.88 32.95
CA GLU A 61 76.52 23.75 34.04
C GLU A 61 77.14 22.98 35.23
N GLY A 62 77.19 21.63 35.17
CA GLY A 62 77.70 20.77 36.24
C GLY A 62 76.77 20.62 37.45
N ASN A 63 75.55 21.18 37.38
CA ASN A 63 74.53 21.08 38.42
C ASN A 63 73.65 19.84 38.21
N TYR A 64 74.26 18.67 38.39
CA TYR A 64 73.60 17.38 38.22
C TYR A 64 72.39 17.19 39.13
N LYS A 65 72.38 17.79 40.32
CA LYS A 65 71.23 17.72 41.25
C LYS A 65 69.99 18.35 40.62
N LYS A 66 70.11 19.58 40.13
CA LYS A 66 68.99 20.30 39.51
C LYS A 66 68.60 19.71 38.16
N SER A 67 69.57 19.21 37.40
CA SER A 67 69.30 18.43 36.19
C SER A 67 68.42 17.20 36.48
N ASN A 68 68.76 16.43 37.52
CA ASN A 68 67.98 15.26 37.93
C ASN A 68 66.56 15.62 38.41
N GLU A 69 66.39 16.74 39.11
CA GLU A 69 65.06 17.25 39.49
C GLU A 69 64.17 17.50 38.25
N TYR A 70 64.69 18.17 37.23
CA TYR A 70 63.94 18.40 35.98
C TYR A 70 63.69 17.12 35.18
N LEU A 71 64.63 16.15 35.20
CA LEU A 71 64.41 14.83 34.61
C LEU A 71 63.27 14.07 35.31
N ASN A 72 63.18 14.15 36.63
CA ASN A 72 62.05 13.57 37.37
C ASN A 72 60.73 14.24 36.99
N SER A 73 60.69 15.57 36.92
CA SER A 73 59.50 16.30 36.45
C SER A 73 59.13 15.96 35.00
N LEU A 74 60.12 15.73 34.14
CA LEU A 74 59.91 15.28 32.76
C LEU A 74 59.26 13.90 32.68
N ILE A 75 59.67 12.96 33.54
CA ILE A 75 59.06 11.63 33.62
C ILE A 75 57.58 11.75 34.01
N LEU A 76 57.27 12.51 35.06
CA LEU A 76 55.89 12.73 35.52
C LEU A 76 54.99 13.31 34.43
N ILE A 77 55.49 14.29 33.66
CA ILE A 77 54.73 14.86 32.54
C ILE A 77 54.55 13.86 31.40
N LYS A 78 55.59 13.07 31.08
CA LYS A 78 55.48 12.03 30.05
C LYS A 78 54.41 11.00 30.43
N ASP A 79 54.38 10.57 31.68
CA ASP A 79 53.38 9.63 32.19
C ASP A 79 51.97 10.23 32.12
N SER A 80 51.81 11.49 32.51
CA SER A 80 50.53 12.20 32.41
C SER A 80 50.02 12.31 30.97
N ILE A 81 50.87 12.72 30.02
CA ILE A 81 50.52 12.85 28.60
C ILE A 81 50.13 11.48 28.02
N TYR A 82 50.90 10.43 28.36
CA TYR A 82 50.62 9.09 27.87
C TYR A 82 49.27 8.55 28.40
N ASN A 83 48.97 8.80 29.68
CA ASN A 83 47.70 8.41 30.27
C ASN A 83 46.51 9.14 29.63
N GLU A 84 46.65 10.44 29.35
CA GLU A 84 45.64 11.24 28.63
C GLU A 84 45.40 10.70 27.22
N GLN A 85 46.47 10.47 26.44
CA GLN A 85 46.38 9.92 25.09
C GLN A 85 45.75 8.53 25.07
N ARG A 86 46.11 7.67 26.02
CA ARG A 86 45.51 6.34 26.14
C ARG A 86 44.02 6.43 26.46
N SER A 87 43.63 7.33 27.36
CA SER A 87 42.22 7.56 27.68
C SER A 87 41.44 8.05 26.47
N GLU A 88 42.00 8.99 25.71
CA GLU A 88 41.39 9.50 24.47
C GLU A 88 41.22 8.38 23.43
N GLN A 89 42.24 7.54 23.24
CA GLN A 89 42.18 6.40 22.32
C GLN A 89 41.09 5.39 22.72
N ILE A 90 40.97 5.09 24.02
CA ILE A 90 39.91 4.20 24.54
C ILE A 90 38.54 4.80 24.25
N ASN A 91 38.33 6.08 24.58
CA ASN A 91 37.06 6.76 24.33
C ASN A 91 36.70 6.80 22.84
N ARG A 92 37.69 7.02 21.97
CA ARG A 92 37.51 7.00 20.51
C ARG A 92 37.13 5.61 20.01
N LEU A 93 37.78 4.56 20.54
CA LEU A 93 37.48 3.19 20.18
C LEU A 93 36.06 2.80 20.61
N GLU A 94 35.65 3.20 21.81
CA GLU A 94 34.28 2.99 22.31
C GLU A 94 33.24 3.71 21.44
N ALA A 95 33.49 4.98 21.09
CA ALA A 95 32.62 5.73 20.20
C ALA A 95 32.50 5.05 18.82
N GLN A 96 33.59 4.57 18.25
CA GLN A 96 33.58 3.83 16.98
C GLN A 96 32.83 2.51 17.08
N TYR A 97 32.98 1.77 18.18
CA TYR A 97 32.25 0.54 18.42
C TYR A 97 30.75 0.78 18.51
N GLN A 98 30.33 1.78 19.29
CA GLN A 98 28.92 2.17 19.41
C GLN A 98 28.31 2.63 18.08
N LEU A 99 29.07 3.37 17.26
CA LEU A 99 28.64 3.75 15.91
C LEU A 99 28.41 2.52 15.03
N LYS A 100 29.35 1.58 15.02
CA LYS A 100 29.23 0.33 14.25
C LYS A 100 28.03 -0.52 14.68
N GLU A 101 27.76 -0.58 15.99
CA GLU A 101 26.58 -1.29 16.51
C GLU A 101 25.28 -0.62 16.03
N LYS A 102 25.20 0.70 16.10
CA LYS A 102 24.06 1.46 15.57
C LYS A 102 23.88 1.30 14.07
N ASP A 103 24.96 1.35 13.29
CA ASP A 103 24.90 1.11 11.84
C ASP A 103 24.37 -0.29 11.54
N THR A 104 24.78 -1.29 12.33
CA THR A 104 24.26 -2.65 12.21
C THR A 104 22.76 -2.72 12.52
N GLN A 105 22.30 -2.03 13.56
CA GLN A 105 20.88 -1.96 13.91
C GLN A 105 20.07 -1.23 12.84
N ILE A 106 20.57 -0.13 12.27
CA ILE A 106 19.94 0.61 11.18
C ILE A 106 19.79 -0.30 9.95
N ASN A 107 20.85 -1.00 9.56
CA ASN A 107 20.80 -1.93 8.43
C ASN A 107 19.79 -3.07 8.68
N GLN A 108 19.73 -3.60 9.91
CA GLN A 108 18.72 -4.60 10.27
C GLN A 108 17.30 -4.05 10.16
N GLN A 109 17.05 -2.84 10.66
CA GLN A 109 15.75 -2.18 10.54
C GLN A 109 15.36 -1.91 9.09
N GLU A 110 16.31 -1.47 8.26
CA GLU A 110 16.11 -1.25 6.83
C GLU A 110 15.69 -2.54 6.12
N THR A 111 16.36 -3.66 6.42
CA THR A 111 15.94 -4.97 5.86
C THR A 111 14.56 -5.42 6.33
N GLU A 112 14.14 -5.08 7.56
CA GLU A 112 12.80 -5.39 8.06
C GLU A 112 11.73 -4.51 7.38
N LEU A 113 12.03 -3.23 7.12
CA LEU A 113 11.15 -2.33 6.38
C LEU A 113 10.96 -2.81 4.94
N ASP A 114 12.03 -3.17 4.24
CA ASP A 114 11.96 -3.73 2.89
C ASP A 114 11.12 -5.01 2.83
N LEU A 115 11.27 -5.89 3.83
CA LEU A 115 10.46 -7.09 3.95
C LEU A 115 8.98 -6.76 4.14
N LYS A 116 8.67 -5.79 5.00
CA LYS A 116 7.28 -5.32 5.23
C LYS A 116 6.70 -4.69 3.98
N ASP A 117 7.46 -3.89 3.24
CA ASP A 117 7.00 -3.29 1.99
C ASP A 117 6.69 -4.35 0.94
N SER A 118 7.53 -5.38 0.81
CA SER A 118 7.28 -6.53 -0.06
C SER A 118 6.02 -7.32 0.34
N GLN A 119 5.79 -7.50 1.64
CA GLN A 119 4.56 -8.12 2.15
C GLN A 119 3.32 -7.24 1.88
N LEU A 120 3.43 -5.92 2.06
CA LEU A 120 2.34 -4.98 1.78
C LEU A 120 1.94 -4.99 0.31
N GLU A 121 2.90 -5.04 -0.61
CA GLU A 121 2.61 -5.17 -2.05
C GLU A 121 1.85 -6.47 -2.36
N THR A 122 2.27 -7.59 -1.77
CA THR A 122 1.56 -8.86 -1.90
C THR A 122 0.13 -8.78 -1.35
N GLN A 123 -0.06 -8.15 -0.19
CA GLN A 123 -1.38 -7.97 0.43
C GLN A 123 -2.29 -7.03 -0.38
N LYS A 124 -1.75 -5.96 -0.96
CA LYS A 124 -2.52 -5.05 -1.84
C LYS A 124 -3.03 -5.80 -3.06
N ILE A 125 -2.21 -6.64 -3.69
CA ILE A 125 -2.62 -7.45 -4.86
C ILE A 125 -3.76 -8.39 -4.48
N LEU A 126 -3.64 -9.11 -3.36
CA LEU A 126 -4.68 -10.02 -2.88
C LEU A 126 -6.00 -9.29 -2.59
N ASN A 127 -5.95 -8.19 -1.83
CA ASN A 127 -7.14 -7.42 -1.49
C ASN A 127 -7.81 -6.81 -2.73
N THR A 128 -7.01 -6.32 -3.68
CA THR A 128 -7.53 -5.81 -4.96
C THR A 128 -8.22 -6.91 -5.75
N GLY A 129 -7.61 -8.10 -5.82
CA GLY A 129 -8.21 -9.27 -6.47
C GLY A 129 -9.55 -9.69 -5.85
N ILE A 130 -9.62 -9.77 -4.52
CA ILE A 130 -10.86 -10.08 -3.78
C ILE A 130 -11.96 -9.04 -4.08
N GLY A 131 -11.60 -7.76 -4.12
CA GLY A 131 -12.52 -6.67 -4.48
C GLY A 131 -13.11 -6.85 -5.88
N ILE A 132 -12.27 -7.15 -6.87
CA ILE A 132 -12.72 -7.41 -8.25
C ILE A 132 -13.67 -8.60 -8.30
N ILE A 133 -13.33 -9.71 -7.64
CA ILE A 133 -14.18 -10.92 -7.61
C ILE A 133 -15.54 -10.62 -6.99
N SER A 134 -15.57 -9.85 -5.90
CA SER A 134 -16.82 -9.46 -5.22
C SER A 134 -17.70 -8.58 -6.10
N VAL A 135 -17.12 -7.64 -6.84
CA VAL A 135 -17.85 -6.81 -7.82
C VAL A 135 -18.41 -7.67 -8.95
N LEU A 136 -17.62 -8.58 -9.50
CA LEU A 136 -18.08 -9.51 -10.55
C LEU A 136 -19.21 -10.41 -10.04
N PHE A 137 -19.11 -10.92 -8.82
CA PHE A 137 -20.17 -11.71 -8.20
C PHE A 137 -21.47 -10.91 -8.05
N LEU A 138 -21.40 -9.66 -7.58
CA LEU A 138 -22.56 -8.78 -7.49
C LEU A 138 -23.19 -8.52 -8.87
N ILE A 139 -22.38 -8.30 -9.91
CA ILE A 139 -22.87 -8.13 -11.29
C ILE A 139 -23.62 -9.39 -11.74
N ILE A 140 -23.06 -10.58 -11.51
CA ILE A 140 -23.70 -11.85 -11.86
C ILE A 140 -25.04 -12.01 -11.14
N VAL A 141 -25.10 -11.72 -9.84
CA VAL A 141 -26.34 -11.78 -9.04
C VAL A 141 -27.39 -10.80 -9.58
N ILE A 142 -27.00 -9.57 -9.90
CA ILE A 142 -27.89 -8.55 -10.48
C ILE A 142 -28.42 -9.01 -11.84
N LEU A 143 -27.57 -9.52 -12.72
CA LEU A 143 -27.96 -10.02 -14.04
C LEU A 143 -28.92 -11.21 -13.92
N ALA A 144 -28.64 -12.16 -13.02
CA ALA A 144 -29.52 -13.30 -12.75
C ALA A 144 -30.90 -12.82 -12.25
N TRP A 145 -30.93 -11.88 -11.30
CA TRP A 145 -32.16 -11.30 -10.79
C TRP A 145 -32.97 -10.58 -11.88
N LEU A 146 -32.31 -9.78 -12.72
CA LEU A 146 -32.95 -9.10 -13.85
C LEU A 146 -33.52 -10.10 -14.86
N ASN A 147 -32.80 -11.18 -15.17
CA ASN A 147 -33.25 -12.21 -16.09
C ASN A 147 -34.50 -12.94 -15.56
N LEU A 148 -34.50 -13.33 -14.27
CA LEU A 148 -35.67 -13.93 -13.63
C LEU A 148 -36.89 -13.01 -13.66
N ARG A 149 -36.69 -11.71 -13.41
CA ARG A 149 -37.76 -10.71 -13.47
C ARG A 149 -38.31 -10.55 -14.89
N ARG A 150 -37.44 -10.56 -15.92
CA ARG A 150 -37.84 -10.53 -17.33
C ARG A 150 -38.66 -11.78 -17.70
N ARG A 151 -38.19 -12.98 -17.32
CA ARG A 151 -38.91 -14.25 -17.56
C ARG A 151 -40.31 -14.23 -16.96
N LYS A 152 -40.46 -13.78 -15.71
CA LYS A 152 -41.78 -13.66 -15.07
C LYS A 152 -42.71 -12.68 -15.81
N ARG A 153 -42.19 -11.55 -16.31
CA ARG A 153 -42.98 -10.60 -17.09
C ARG A 153 -43.43 -11.19 -18.44
N ILE A 154 -42.52 -11.86 -19.16
CA ILE A 154 -42.83 -12.49 -20.44
C ILE A 154 -43.87 -13.60 -20.26
N ASN A 155 -43.69 -14.47 -19.27
CA ASN A 155 -44.63 -15.55 -18.99
C ASN A 155 -46.03 -15.02 -18.59
N ARG A 156 -46.09 -13.97 -17.76
CA ARG A 156 -47.37 -13.29 -17.46
C ARG A 156 -48.02 -12.70 -18.70
N LYS A 157 -47.25 -12.09 -19.60
CA LYS A 157 -47.76 -11.52 -20.84
C LYS A 157 -48.30 -12.60 -21.78
N LEU A 158 -47.56 -13.69 -21.97
CA LEU A 158 -48.02 -14.88 -22.70
C LEU A 158 -49.34 -15.41 -22.12
N LYS A 159 -49.37 -15.68 -20.81
CA LYS A 159 -50.58 -16.16 -20.14
C LYS A 159 -51.78 -15.21 -20.30
N SER A 160 -51.55 -13.90 -20.27
CA SER A 160 -52.61 -12.91 -20.51
C SER A 160 -53.10 -12.90 -21.96
N GLN A 161 -52.21 -13.14 -22.93
CA GLN A 161 -52.57 -13.27 -24.35
C GLN A 161 -53.37 -14.55 -24.60
N ASP A 162 -52.94 -15.68 -24.02
CA ASP A 162 -53.65 -16.96 -24.13
C ASP A 162 -55.06 -16.86 -23.54
N MET A 163 -55.19 -16.24 -22.36
CA MET A 163 -56.50 -15.98 -21.75
C MET A 163 -57.38 -15.06 -22.60
N ALA A 164 -56.82 -14.01 -23.20
CA ALA A 164 -57.57 -13.10 -24.08
C ALA A 164 -58.03 -13.82 -25.36
N LYS A 165 -57.16 -14.64 -25.96
CA LYS A 165 -57.47 -15.48 -27.13
C LYS A 165 -58.60 -16.45 -26.81
N SER A 166 -58.50 -17.19 -25.70
CA SER A 166 -59.52 -18.15 -25.27
C SER A 166 -60.89 -17.48 -25.02
N ARG A 167 -60.90 -16.31 -24.36
CA ARG A 167 -62.13 -15.52 -24.17
C ARG A 167 -62.73 -15.05 -25.49
N PHE A 168 -61.91 -14.57 -26.42
CA PHE A 168 -62.35 -14.12 -27.74
C PHE A 168 -63.04 -15.25 -28.52
N PHE A 169 -62.43 -16.43 -28.61
CA PHE A 169 -63.03 -17.57 -29.30
C PHE A 169 -64.31 -18.05 -28.62
N THR A 170 -64.33 -18.11 -27.29
CA THR A 170 -65.54 -18.47 -26.54
C THR A 170 -66.69 -17.52 -26.85
N ASN A 171 -66.44 -16.20 -26.80
CA ASN A 171 -67.46 -15.19 -27.07
C ASN A 171 -67.96 -15.27 -28.52
N ILE A 172 -67.05 -15.34 -29.51
CA ILE A 172 -67.43 -15.45 -30.92
C ILE A 172 -68.25 -16.71 -31.18
N SER A 173 -67.84 -17.87 -30.67
CA SER A 173 -68.58 -19.10 -30.88
C SER A 173 -70.00 -19.02 -30.33
N HIS A 174 -70.21 -18.40 -29.16
CA HIS A 174 -71.55 -18.15 -28.64
C HIS A 174 -72.36 -17.18 -29.51
N GLU A 175 -71.74 -16.07 -29.92
CA GLU A 175 -72.39 -15.05 -30.75
C GLU A 175 -72.74 -15.57 -32.16
N MET A 176 -71.98 -16.52 -32.71
CA MET A 176 -72.29 -17.16 -33.99
C MET A 176 -73.28 -18.32 -33.87
N ARG A 177 -73.22 -19.10 -32.79
CA ARG A 177 -74.14 -20.22 -32.56
C ARG A 177 -75.59 -19.76 -32.45
N ASN A 178 -75.84 -18.65 -31.76
CA ASN A 178 -77.18 -18.11 -31.57
C ASN A 178 -77.91 -17.81 -32.90
N PRO A 179 -77.40 -16.96 -33.81
CA PRO A 179 -78.05 -16.67 -35.08
C PRO A 179 -78.09 -17.89 -36.00
N LEU A 180 -77.07 -18.76 -36.00
CA LEU A 180 -77.11 -20.00 -36.80
C LEU A 180 -78.22 -20.94 -36.33
N THR A 181 -78.41 -21.09 -35.01
CA THR A 181 -79.51 -21.88 -34.45
C THR A 181 -80.87 -21.27 -34.83
N LEU A 182 -80.99 -19.94 -34.74
CA LEU A 182 -82.20 -19.21 -35.13
C LEU A 182 -82.52 -19.32 -36.63
N ILE A 183 -81.52 -19.45 -37.51
CA ILE A 183 -81.70 -19.68 -38.96
C ILE A 183 -82.02 -21.15 -39.25
N MET A 184 -81.37 -22.08 -38.55
CA MET A 184 -81.55 -23.52 -38.76
C MET A 184 -82.96 -24.01 -38.39
N SER A 185 -83.56 -23.50 -37.31
CA SER A 185 -84.91 -23.90 -36.88
C SER A 185 -86.00 -23.70 -37.95
N PRO A 186 -86.17 -22.50 -38.56
CA PRO A 186 -87.14 -22.31 -39.63
C PRO A 186 -86.74 -23.03 -40.92
N LEU A 187 -85.45 -23.13 -41.26
CA LEU A 187 -84.99 -23.90 -42.42
C LEU A 187 -85.36 -25.39 -42.30
N GLN A 188 -85.20 -25.98 -41.11
CA GLN A 188 -85.59 -27.36 -40.85
C GLN A 188 -87.11 -27.53 -41.00
N LYS A 189 -87.89 -26.66 -40.35
CA LYS A 189 -89.35 -26.72 -40.41
C LYS A 189 -89.88 -26.56 -41.84
N LEU A 190 -89.37 -25.57 -42.58
CA LEU A 190 -89.76 -25.32 -43.97
C LEU A 190 -89.32 -26.45 -44.90
N SER A 191 -88.14 -27.03 -44.69
CA SER A 191 -87.69 -28.22 -45.44
C SER A 191 -88.64 -29.40 -45.20
N GLU A 192 -89.03 -29.66 -43.96
CA GLU A 192 -89.95 -30.76 -43.62
C GLU A 192 -91.36 -30.58 -44.22
N GLU A 193 -91.90 -29.35 -44.20
CA GLU A 193 -93.20 -29.00 -44.77
C GLU A 193 -93.21 -29.02 -46.32
N SER A 194 -92.06 -28.82 -46.95
CA SER A 194 -91.95 -28.64 -48.41
C SER A 194 -91.48 -29.89 -49.17
N LYS A 195 -91.42 -31.07 -48.53
CA LYS A 195 -90.91 -32.34 -49.07
C LYS A 195 -91.35 -32.73 -50.49
N ASN A 196 -92.56 -32.34 -50.89
CA ASN A 196 -93.13 -32.66 -52.22
C ASN A 196 -93.11 -31.47 -53.19
N THR A 197 -92.37 -30.42 -52.87
CA THR A 197 -92.24 -29.22 -53.69
C THR A 197 -90.84 -29.13 -54.31
N PRO A 198 -90.67 -28.41 -55.43
CA PRO A 198 -89.35 -28.16 -56.00
C PRO A 198 -88.36 -27.46 -55.04
N LEU A 199 -88.87 -26.75 -54.01
CA LEU A 199 -88.08 -25.97 -53.05
C LEU A 199 -87.38 -26.82 -51.98
N TYR A 200 -87.79 -28.09 -51.81
CA TYR A 200 -87.25 -29.00 -50.79
C TYR A 200 -85.72 -29.12 -50.85
N ASN A 201 -85.19 -29.34 -52.04
CA ASN A 201 -83.75 -29.58 -52.22
C ASN A 201 -82.91 -28.35 -51.83
N ASP A 202 -83.38 -27.15 -52.16
CA ASP A 202 -82.68 -25.90 -51.85
C ASP A 202 -82.74 -25.57 -50.34
N LEU A 203 -83.91 -25.78 -49.70
CA LEU A 203 -84.07 -25.61 -48.25
C LEU A 203 -83.23 -26.62 -47.46
N GLN A 204 -83.20 -27.87 -47.91
CA GLN A 204 -82.39 -28.92 -47.32
C GLN A 204 -80.88 -28.67 -47.49
N LEU A 205 -80.47 -28.14 -48.64
CA LEU A 205 -79.09 -27.70 -48.87
C LEU A 205 -78.71 -26.53 -47.95
N ALA A 206 -79.57 -25.52 -47.82
CA ALA A 206 -79.35 -24.39 -46.92
C ALA A 206 -79.25 -24.82 -45.44
N TYR A 207 -80.13 -25.71 -45.00
CA TYR A 207 -80.08 -26.30 -43.66
C TYR A 207 -78.78 -27.09 -43.44
N THR A 208 -78.41 -27.95 -44.40
CA THR A 208 -77.19 -28.76 -44.33
C THR A 208 -75.93 -27.91 -44.27
N ASN A 209 -75.86 -26.83 -45.05
CA ASN A 209 -74.74 -25.89 -45.02
C ASN A 209 -74.69 -25.09 -43.71
N SER A 210 -75.84 -24.67 -43.18
CA SER A 210 -75.92 -23.98 -41.89
C SER A 210 -75.46 -24.88 -40.74
N LYS A 211 -75.85 -26.17 -40.77
CA LYS A 211 -75.39 -27.18 -39.82
C LYS A 211 -73.88 -27.41 -39.90
N LYS A 212 -73.35 -27.61 -41.12
CA LYS A 212 -71.90 -27.75 -41.33
C LYS A 212 -71.13 -26.54 -40.80
N LEU A 213 -71.65 -25.33 -41.00
CA LEU A 213 -71.01 -24.10 -40.50
C LEU A 213 -71.01 -24.06 -38.96
N LEU A 214 -72.11 -24.44 -38.31
CA LEU A 214 -72.17 -24.55 -36.85
C LEU A 214 -71.16 -25.59 -36.31
N ASP A 215 -71.05 -26.74 -36.98
CA ASP A 215 -70.08 -27.78 -36.61
C ASP A 215 -68.64 -27.27 -36.73
N ARG A 216 -68.31 -26.51 -37.80
CA ARG A 216 -66.99 -25.86 -37.96
C ARG A 216 -66.71 -24.82 -36.87
N VAL A 217 -67.70 -24.03 -36.47
CA VAL A 217 -67.55 -23.06 -35.37
C VAL A 217 -67.25 -23.76 -34.04
N ASN A 218 -67.88 -24.92 -33.79
CA ASN A 218 -67.60 -25.72 -32.60
C ASN A 218 -66.19 -26.34 -32.65
N GLU A 219 -65.75 -26.86 -33.81
CA GLU A 219 -64.39 -27.38 -33.99
C GLU A 219 -63.31 -26.32 -33.70
N ILE A 220 -63.51 -25.07 -34.15
CA ILE A 220 -62.60 -23.96 -33.88
C ILE A 220 -62.52 -23.65 -32.38
N LEU A 221 -63.65 -23.72 -31.66
CA LEU A 221 -63.69 -23.52 -30.21
C LEU A 221 -62.93 -24.63 -29.47
N ASP A 222 -63.15 -25.88 -29.87
CA ASP A 222 -62.51 -27.04 -29.25
C ASP A 222 -61.00 -27.04 -29.49
N LEU A 223 -60.55 -26.66 -30.69
CA LEU A 223 -59.14 -26.43 -30.98
C LEU A 223 -58.55 -25.30 -30.12
N SER A 224 -59.27 -24.17 -29.97
CA SER A 224 -58.81 -23.07 -29.12
C SER A 224 -58.69 -23.46 -27.64
N LYS A 225 -59.53 -24.38 -27.15
CA LYS A 225 -59.45 -24.91 -25.77
C LYS A 225 -58.26 -25.86 -25.60
N LEU A 226 -57.99 -26.70 -26.59
CA LEU A 226 -56.82 -27.59 -26.61
C LEU A 226 -55.49 -26.82 -26.61
N GLU A 227 -55.40 -25.71 -27.36
CA GLU A 227 -54.20 -24.85 -27.35
C GLU A 227 -54.00 -24.07 -26.03
N SER A 228 -55.04 -23.93 -25.21
CA SER A 228 -55.02 -23.12 -23.98
C SER A 228 -54.88 -23.95 -22.69
N GLY A 229 -54.89 -25.29 -22.78
CA GLY A 229 -54.77 -26.23 -21.66
C GLY A 229 -53.42 -26.94 -21.66
#